data_AF-M6CY57-F1
#
_entry.id   AF-M6CY57-F1
#
_cell.length_a   1.000
_cell.length_b   1.000
_cell.length_c   1.000
_cell.angle_alpha   90.00
_cell.angle_beta   90.00
_cell.angle_gamma   90.00
#
_symmetry.space_group_name_H-M   'P 1'
#
loop_
_entity.id
_entity.type
_entity.pdbx_description
1 polymer ?
#
loop_
_entity_poly.entity_id
_entity_poly.type
_entity_poly.pdbx_seq_one_letter_code
_entity_poly.pdbx_strand_id
1 'polypeptide(L)'
;MNKKVIYSIIIIFLTFSAYLFFFEEERSGVRDFSEGEKLKGGLSRNTVMREENSLFESGNFLDFPAAEESETWGASKAEATSFYSSLSVQEKERIRKEVIQKVKPLAERFPDNSLIPRELNKEQEEKRKKDEERMYDIRVALLEGREVAKSDMEFYLDSKIKKSNDMTEILEYGLKFFKDSRRNDSELKIVEERLSSLQKSREELIFAKKNLETE
;
A
#
# COMPACT_ATOMS: atom_id res chain seq x y z
N MET A 1 -32.08 51.43 -9.38
CA MET A 1 -32.08 49.95 -9.25
C MET A 1 -32.98 49.58 -8.08
N ASN A 2 -33.97 48.71 -8.28
CA ASN A 2 -34.98 48.42 -7.25
C ASN A 2 -34.32 47.74 -6.06
N LYS A 3 -34.54 48.25 -4.84
CA LYS A 3 -33.95 47.71 -3.59
C LYS A 3 -34.17 46.19 -3.45
N LYS A 4 -35.31 45.69 -3.93
CA LYS A 4 -35.66 44.26 -3.99
C LYS A 4 -34.69 43.43 -4.83
N VAL A 5 -34.17 43.96 -5.94
CA VAL A 5 -33.20 43.28 -6.80
C VAL A 5 -31.84 43.20 -6.11
N ILE A 6 -31.44 44.27 -5.41
CA ILE A 6 -30.17 44.30 -4.65
C ILE A 6 -30.19 43.26 -3.52
N TYR A 7 -31.28 43.18 -2.74
CA TYR A 7 -31.40 42.18 -1.68
C TYR A 7 -31.43 40.74 -2.23
N SER A 8 -32.03 40.51 -3.40
CA SER A 8 -32.03 39.20 -4.03
C SER A 8 -30.63 38.74 -4.43
N ILE A 9 -29.80 39.64 -4.96
CA ILE A 9 -28.41 39.32 -5.34
C ILE A 9 -27.58 39.01 -4.09
N ILE A 10 -27.75 39.79 -3.02
CA ILE A 10 -27.03 39.57 -1.75
C ILE A 10 -27.39 38.20 -1.15
N ILE A 11 -28.67 37.81 -1.15
CA ILE A 11 -29.10 36.51 -0.63
C ILE A 11 -28.50 35.36 -1.44
N ILE A 12 -28.51 35.44 -2.77
CA ILE A 12 -27.91 34.41 -3.64
C ILE A 12 -26.41 34.29 -3.34
N PHE A 13 -25.71 35.42 -3.22
CA PHE A 13 -24.28 35.42 -2.91
C PHE A 13 -23.99 34.81 -1.53
N LEU A 14 -24.80 35.13 -0.51
CA LEU A 14 -24.68 34.57 0.84
C LEU A 14 -24.95 33.06 0.88
N THR A 15 -25.94 32.58 0.13
CA THR A 15 -26.22 31.14 0.03
C THR A 15 -25.12 30.41 -0.74
N PHE A 16 -24.55 31.04 -1.77
CA PHE A 16 -23.44 30.47 -2.53
C PHE A 16 -22.14 30.45 -1.72
N SER A 17 -21.85 31.48 -0.94
CA SER A 17 -20.69 31.50 -0.05
C SER A 17 -20.82 30.50 1.09
N ALA A 18 -22.03 30.35 1.67
CA ALA A 18 -22.27 29.32 2.68
C ALA A 18 -22.15 27.92 2.08
N TYR A 19 -22.67 27.70 0.87
CA TYR A 19 -22.50 26.45 0.15
C TYR A 19 -21.03 26.13 -0.08
N LEU A 20 -20.21 27.09 -0.55
CA LEU A 20 -18.77 26.89 -0.69
C LEU A 20 -18.10 26.56 0.64
N PHE A 21 -18.41 27.29 1.72
CA PHE A 21 -17.76 27.07 3.02
C PHE A 21 -18.09 25.69 3.63
N PHE A 22 -19.33 25.21 3.48
CA PHE A 22 -19.73 23.89 4.00
C PHE A 22 -19.36 22.73 3.07
N PHE A 23 -19.35 22.92 1.73
CA PHE A 23 -18.95 21.88 0.78
C PHE A 23 -17.45 21.82 0.50
N GLU A 24 -16.67 22.84 0.87
CA GLU A 24 -15.21 22.80 0.84
C GLU A 24 -14.67 21.87 1.93
N GLU A 25 -15.39 21.71 3.05
CA GLU A 25 -15.09 20.71 4.08
C GLU A 25 -15.29 19.27 3.56
N GLU A 26 -16.33 19.01 2.75
CA GLU A 26 -16.57 17.69 2.14
C GLU A 26 -15.76 17.41 0.86
N ARG A 27 -15.29 18.44 0.13
CA ARG A 27 -14.39 18.26 -1.04
C ARG A 27 -12.91 18.17 -0.68
N SER A 28 -12.53 18.38 0.57
CA SER A 28 -11.16 18.19 1.07
C SER A 28 -10.81 16.71 1.40
N GLY A 29 -11.58 15.76 0.86
CA GLY A 29 -11.31 14.32 0.98
C GLY A 29 -10.08 13.82 0.21
N VAL A 30 -9.37 14.69 -0.51
CA VAL A 30 -7.99 14.44 -0.94
C VAL A 30 -7.09 15.19 0.02
N ARG A 31 -6.79 14.55 1.15
CA ARG A 31 -5.70 15.00 2.02
C ARG A 31 -4.44 14.95 1.17
N ASP A 32 -3.96 16.11 0.76
CA ASP A 32 -2.65 16.27 0.14
C ASP A 32 -1.63 15.85 1.21
N PHE A 33 -1.26 14.57 1.21
CA PHE A 33 -0.40 13.98 2.22
C PHE A 33 1.00 14.52 1.98
N SER A 34 1.37 15.60 2.67
CA SER A 34 2.74 16.11 2.58
C SER A 34 3.69 14.96 2.90
N GLU A 35 4.62 14.67 1.99
CA GLU A 35 5.53 13.51 2.06
C GLU A 35 6.41 13.49 3.31
N GLY A 36 6.40 14.55 4.13
CA GLY A 36 7.27 14.75 5.28
C GLY A 36 6.61 14.69 6.66
N GLU A 37 5.30 14.42 6.78
CA GLU A 37 4.67 14.39 8.10
C GLU A 37 5.08 13.14 8.89
N LYS A 38 5.95 13.33 9.89
CA LYS A 38 6.38 12.28 10.83
C LYS A 38 5.30 12.06 11.89
N LEU A 39 4.91 10.81 12.06
CA LEU A 39 4.05 10.37 13.15
C LEU A 39 4.82 10.38 14.47
N LYS A 40 4.11 10.28 15.61
CA LYS A 40 4.72 10.25 16.94
C LYS A 40 5.79 9.16 17.12
N GLY A 41 5.69 8.07 16.37
CA GLY A 41 6.69 6.99 16.34
C GLY A 41 7.89 7.24 15.42
N GLY A 42 8.11 8.47 14.94
CA GLY A 42 9.26 8.85 14.11
C GLY A 42 9.19 8.43 12.63
N LEU A 43 8.25 7.55 12.27
CA LEU A 43 7.97 7.13 10.89
C LEU A 43 7.09 8.14 10.15
N SER A 44 7.37 8.35 8.88
CA SER A 44 6.51 9.10 7.96
C SER A 44 5.18 8.39 7.77
N ARG A 45 4.12 9.19 7.65
CA ARG A 45 2.78 8.67 7.35
C ARG A 45 2.77 7.83 6.07
N ASN A 46 3.55 8.22 5.06
CA ASN A 46 3.69 7.50 3.79
C ASN A 46 4.31 6.11 3.98
N THR A 47 5.35 5.96 4.81
CA THR A 47 5.96 4.64 5.10
C THR A 47 4.99 3.72 5.85
N VAL A 48 4.16 4.26 6.75
CA VAL A 48 3.15 3.49 7.49
C VAL A 48 1.98 3.07 6.59
N MET A 49 1.46 3.98 5.77
CA MET A 49 0.34 3.71 4.85
C MET A 49 0.74 2.86 3.65
N ARG A 50 2.03 2.77 3.33
CA ARG A 50 2.51 2.01 2.17
C ARG A 50 2.08 0.55 2.25
N GLU A 51 1.33 0.14 1.23
CA GLU A 51 1.01 -1.24 0.97
C GLU A 51 2.18 -1.95 0.27
N GLU A 52 2.55 -3.10 0.82
CA GLU A 52 3.64 -3.95 0.34
C GLU A 52 3.09 -5.37 0.17
N ASN A 53 1.97 -5.45 -0.55
CA ASN A 53 1.22 -6.67 -0.74
C ASN A 53 1.80 -7.47 -1.90
N SER A 54 1.58 -8.78 -1.91
CA SER A 54 2.02 -9.67 -2.98
C SER A 54 1.38 -9.30 -4.33
N LEU A 55 2.14 -9.42 -5.42
CA LEU A 55 1.61 -9.28 -6.78
C LEU A 55 0.58 -10.37 -7.16
N PHE A 56 0.58 -11.47 -6.41
CA PHE A 56 -0.27 -12.63 -6.66
C PHE A 56 -1.58 -12.57 -5.86
N GLU A 57 -1.62 -11.72 -4.82
CA GLU A 57 -2.80 -11.53 -3.95
C GLU A 57 -3.45 -10.16 -4.18
N SER A 58 -2.68 -9.16 -4.59
CA SER A 58 -3.15 -7.80 -4.85
C SER A 58 -2.53 -7.22 -6.12
N GLY A 59 -3.34 -6.54 -6.93
CA GLY A 59 -2.87 -5.82 -8.11
C GLY A 59 -2.04 -4.56 -7.80
N ASN A 60 -1.73 -4.29 -6.52
CA ASN A 60 -1.15 -3.02 -6.04
C ASN A 60 0.38 -3.04 -5.98
N PHE A 61 1.02 -4.11 -6.45
CA PHE A 61 2.46 -4.32 -6.32
C PHE A 61 3.30 -3.18 -6.92
N LEU A 62 2.76 -2.54 -7.98
CA LEU A 62 3.37 -1.40 -8.67
C LEU A 62 2.61 -0.08 -8.43
N ASP A 63 1.64 -0.03 -7.52
CA ASP A 63 0.89 1.20 -7.25
C ASP A 63 1.72 2.16 -6.38
N PHE A 64 1.78 3.42 -6.80
CA PHE A 64 2.48 4.49 -6.09
C PHE A 64 1.46 5.45 -5.47
N PRO A 65 1.64 5.87 -4.21
CA PRO A 65 0.87 6.99 -3.66
C PRO A 65 1.27 8.36 -4.27
N ALA A 66 2.28 8.39 -5.16
CA ALA A 66 2.79 9.61 -5.80
C ALA A 66 2.77 9.57 -7.34
N ALA A 67 2.25 8.50 -7.96
CA ALA A 67 2.02 8.49 -9.40
C ALA A 67 0.58 8.89 -9.66
N GLU A 68 0.39 10.14 -10.10
CA GLU A 68 -0.86 10.63 -10.64
C GLU A 68 -1.42 9.63 -11.67
N GLU A 69 -2.69 9.29 -11.47
CA GLU A 69 -3.66 8.81 -12.47
C GLU A 69 -3.11 7.91 -13.59
N SER A 70 -2.85 6.64 -13.26
CA SER A 70 -2.94 5.55 -14.25
C SER A 70 -4.35 4.96 -14.20
N GLU A 71 -5.32 5.63 -14.83
CA GLU A 71 -6.72 5.18 -14.91
C GLU A 71 -6.91 3.84 -15.67
N THR A 72 -5.88 3.30 -16.29
CA THR A 72 -5.99 2.08 -17.13
C THR A 72 -5.91 0.77 -16.34
N TRP A 73 -5.36 0.77 -15.12
CA TRP A 73 -5.28 -0.42 -14.26
C TRP A 73 -6.35 -0.46 -13.16
N GLY A 74 -7.01 0.67 -12.89
CA GLY A 74 -8.04 0.78 -11.84
C GLY A 74 -9.38 0.10 -12.17
N ALA A 75 -9.76 0.08 -13.46
CA ALA A 75 -11.07 -0.44 -13.88
C ALA A 75 -11.17 -1.98 -13.80
N SER A 76 -10.11 -2.71 -14.21
CA SER A 76 -10.05 -4.17 -14.12
C SER A 76 -9.89 -4.69 -12.69
N LYS A 77 -9.41 -3.83 -11.78
CA LYS A 77 -9.11 -4.12 -10.38
C LYS A 77 -10.35 -4.14 -9.48
N ALA A 78 -11.31 -3.23 -9.69
CA ALA A 78 -12.58 -3.24 -8.97
C ALA A 78 -13.45 -4.47 -9.34
N GLU A 79 -13.46 -4.85 -10.63
CA GLU A 79 -14.15 -6.05 -11.11
C GLU A 79 -13.46 -7.36 -10.65
N ALA A 80 -12.12 -7.45 -10.71
CA ALA A 80 -11.41 -8.64 -10.26
C ALA A 80 -11.55 -8.89 -8.74
N THR A 81 -11.52 -7.82 -7.93
CA THR A 81 -11.65 -7.92 -6.46
C THR A 81 -13.09 -8.27 -6.05
N SER A 82 -14.10 -7.72 -6.74
CA SER A 82 -15.51 -8.06 -6.53
C SER A 82 -15.85 -9.49 -6.99
N PHE A 83 -15.28 -9.93 -8.11
CA PHE A 83 -15.44 -11.31 -8.59
C PHE A 83 -14.80 -12.30 -7.62
N TYR A 84 -13.54 -12.12 -7.24
CA TYR A 84 -12.85 -13.03 -6.32
C TYR A 84 -13.53 -13.09 -4.95
N SER A 85 -14.00 -11.97 -4.41
CA SER A 85 -14.73 -11.94 -3.14
C SER A 85 -16.07 -12.69 -3.19
N SER A 86 -16.76 -12.67 -4.35
CA SER A 86 -18.01 -13.41 -4.60
C SER A 86 -17.86 -14.93 -4.76
N LEU A 87 -16.63 -15.43 -4.98
CA LEU A 87 -16.37 -16.86 -5.15
C LEU A 87 -16.59 -17.66 -3.87
N SER A 88 -17.03 -18.90 -4.05
CA SER A 88 -17.13 -19.87 -2.95
C SER A 88 -15.74 -20.19 -2.37
N VAL A 89 -15.71 -20.69 -1.13
CA VAL A 89 -14.46 -21.10 -0.46
C VAL A 89 -13.73 -22.16 -1.30
N GLN A 90 -14.48 -23.07 -1.93
CA GLN A 90 -13.92 -24.15 -2.74
C GLN A 90 -13.29 -23.64 -4.05
N GLU A 91 -13.89 -22.63 -4.68
CA GLU A 91 -13.32 -22.00 -5.89
C GLU A 91 -12.09 -21.17 -5.57
N LYS A 92 -12.12 -20.42 -4.46
CA LYS A 92 -10.94 -19.69 -3.95
C LYS A 92 -9.77 -20.63 -3.69
N GLU A 93 -10.03 -21.76 -3.04
CA GLU A 93 -9.00 -22.77 -2.77
C GLU A 93 -8.45 -23.41 -4.05
N ARG A 94 -9.31 -23.65 -5.05
CA ARG A 94 -8.88 -24.17 -6.36
C ARG A 94 -7.96 -23.18 -7.07
N ILE A 95 -8.35 -21.91 -7.14
CA ILE A 95 -7.56 -20.84 -7.76
C ILE A 95 -6.22 -20.68 -7.05
N ARG A 96 -6.23 -20.68 -5.71
CA ARG A 96 -5.01 -20.61 -4.90
C ARG A 96 -4.03 -21.73 -5.25
N LYS A 97 -4.50 -22.98 -5.31
CA LYS A 97 -3.66 -24.13 -5.67
C LYS A 97 -3.11 -24.01 -7.10
N GLU A 98 -3.93 -23.55 -8.04
CA GLU A 98 -3.49 -23.33 -9.42
C GLU A 98 -2.39 -22.26 -9.50
N VAL A 99 -2.55 -21.14 -8.78
CA VAL A 99 -1.54 -20.08 -8.70
C VAL A 99 -0.25 -20.63 -8.09
N ILE A 100 -0.32 -21.35 -6.97
CA ILE A 100 0.84 -21.97 -6.31
C ILE A 100 1.60 -22.90 -7.28
N GLN A 101 0.88 -23.73 -8.04
CA GLN A 101 1.51 -24.62 -9.02
C GLN A 101 2.21 -23.84 -10.13
N LYS A 102 1.59 -22.76 -10.63
CA LYS A 102 2.16 -21.91 -11.68
C LYS A 102 3.44 -21.18 -11.22
N VAL A 103 3.46 -20.72 -9.96
CA VAL A 103 4.57 -19.93 -9.42
C VAL A 103 5.61 -20.78 -8.68
N LYS A 104 5.43 -22.10 -8.62
CA LYS A 104 6.37 -23.02 -7.96
C LYS A 104 7.84 -22.83 -8.37
N PRO A 105 8.19 -22.69 -9.67
CA PRO A 105 9.58 -22.45 -10.07
C PRO A 105 10.15 -21.14 -9.50
N LEU A 106 9.29 -20.12 -9.36
CA LEU A 106 9.66 -18.85 -8.75
C LEU A 106 9.86 -19.00 -7.24
N ALA A 107 8.97 -19.74 -6.57
CA ALA A 107 9.07 -20.02 -5.13
C ALA A 107 10.32 -20.84 -4.76
N GLU A 108 10.74 -21.76 -5.64
CA GLU A 108 11.99 -22.53 -5.50
C GLU A 108 13.23 -21.65 -5.66
N ARG A 109 13.16 -20.63 -6.54
CA ARG A 109 14.23 -19.66 -6.74
C ARG A 109 14.38 -18.68 -5.58
N PHE A 110 13.28 -18.38 -4.90
CA PHE A 110 13.19 -17.41 -3.82
C PHE A 110 12.59 -18.07 -2.56
N PRO A 111 13.35 -18.96 -1.89
CA PRO A 111 12.83 -19.78 -0.79
C PRO A 111 12.37 -18.96 0.43
N ASP A 112 12.95 -17.78 0.67
CA ASP A 112 12.69 -16.96 1.87
C ASP A 112 11.68 -15.82 1.64
N ASN A 113 11.24 -15.62 0.39
CA ASN A 113 10.40 -14.51 -0.02
C ASN A 113 8.91 -14.68 0.35
N SER A 114 8.42 -13.96 1.34
CA SER A 114 7.06 -14.17 1.86
C SER A 114 5.95 -13.74 0.89
N LEU A 115 6.28 -13.01 -0.18
CA LEU A 115 5.31 -12.50 -1.14
C LEU A 115 4.98 -13.51 -2.24
N ILE A 116 5.74 -14.60 -2.39
CA ILE A 116 5.44 -15.62 -3.40
C ILE A 116 4.55 -16.71 -2.78
N PRO A 117 3.36 -16.99 -3.35
CA PRO A 117 2.47 -18.03 -2.85
C PRO A 117 3.13 -19.40 -2.74
N ARG A 118 2.89 -20.07 -1.62
CA ARG A 118 3.41 -21.42 -1.31
C ARG A 118 2.32 -22.25 -0.66
N GLU A 119 2.49 -23.56 -0.71
CA GLU A 119 1.75 -24.44 0.19
C GLU A 119 2.27 -24.21 1.61
N LEU A 120 1.37 -23.76 2.49
CA LEU A 120 1.63 -23.60 3.92
C LEU A 120 0.86 -24.69 4.66
N ASN A 121 1.43 -25.18 5.76
CA ASN A 121 0.67 -26.03 6.67
C ASN A 121 -0.34 -25.17 7.48
N LYS A 122 -1.30 -25.83 8.16
CA LYS A 122 -2.34 -25.12 8.93
C LYS A 122 -1.77 -24.19 10.00
N GLU A 123 -0.69 -24.62 10.68
CA GLU A 123 -0.05 -23.85 11.74
C GLU A 123 0.60 -22.56 11.18
N GLN A 124 1.28 -22.66 10.04
CA GLN A 124 1.88 -21.54 9.33
C GLN A 124 0.83 -20.57 8.81
N GLU A 125 -0.30 -21.09 8.33
CA GLU A 125 -1.40 -20.26 7.85
C GLU A 125 -2.08 -19.49 8.99
N GLU A 126 -2.33 -20.16 10.13
CA GLU A 126 -2.84 -19.49 11.33
C GLU A 126 -1.86 -18.44 11.86
N LYS A 127 -0.56 -18.76 11.88
CA LYS A 127 0.47 -17.80 12.26
C LYS A 127 0.49 -16.60 11.33
N ARG A 128 0.48 -16.81 10.01
CA ARG A 128 0.43 -15.73 9.02
C ARG A 128 -0.77 -14.83 9.24
N LYS A 129 -1.95 -15.41 9.48
CA LYS A 129 -3.17 -14.63 9.75
C LYS A 129 -3.06 -13.78 11.01
N LYS A 130 -2.53 -14.34 12.11
CA LYS A 130 -2.29 -13.61 13.35
C LYS A 130 -1.26 -12.49 13.18
N ASP A 131 -0.20 -12.76 12.42
CA ASP A 131 0.83 -11.78 12.11
C ASP A 131 0.25 -10.63 11.25
N GLU A 132 -0.63 -10.93 10.30
CA GLU A 132 -1.34 -9.93 9.49
C GLU A 132 -2.31 -9.06 10.33
N GLU A 133 -3.08 -9.68 11.22
CA GLU A 133 -3.97 -8.97 12.17
C GLU A 133 -3.14 -8.06 13.09
N ARG A 134 -2.06 -8.58 13.68
CA ARG A 134 -1.15 -7.79 14.54
C ARG A 134 -0.53 -6.61 13.78
N MET A 135 -0.10 -6.82 12.54
CA MET A 135 0.42 -5.76 11.66
C MET A 135 -0.61 -4.67 11.41
N TYR A 136 -1.88 -5.05 11.20
CA TYR A 136 -2.97 -4.11 10.98
C TYR A 136 -3.23 -3.27 12.24
N ASP A 137 -3.33 -3.89 13.41
CA ASP A 137 -3.60 -3.20 14.66
C ASP A 137 -2.50 -2.18 15.01
N ILE A 138 -1.23 -2.57 14.84
CA ILE A 138 -0.09 -1.66 15.07
C ILE A 138 -0.13 -0.49 14.09
N ARG A 139 -0.44 -0.74 12.80
CA ARG A 139 -0.57 0.33 11.81
C ARG A 139 -1.65 1.33 12.23
N VAL A 140 -2.83 0.85 12.65
CA VAL A 140 -3.93 1.71 13.10
C VAL A 140 -3.49 2.55 14.30
N ALA A 141 -2.85 1.93 15.30
CA ALA A 141 -2.33 2.63 16.47
C ALA A 141 -1.33 3.74 16.10
N LEU A 142 -0.39 3.46 15.20
CA LEU A 142 0.58 4.45 14.70
C LEU A 142 -0.10 5.63 14.00
N LEU A 143 -1.10 5.37 13.15
CA LEU A 143 -1.82 6.40 12.40
C LEU A 143 -2.70 7.29 13.28
N GLU A 144 -3.22 6.73 14.38
CA GLU A 144 -3.99 7.44 15.40
C GLU A 144 -3.09 8.15 16.43
N GLY A 145 -1.76 7.96 16.35
CA GLY A 145 -0.80 8.52 17.29
C GLY A 145 -0.94 7.94 18.70
N ARG A 146 -1.42 6.69 18.81
CA ARG A 146 -1.42 5.90 20.04
C ARG A 146 -0.01 5.35 20.30
N GLU A 147 0.28 5.08 21.57
CA GLU A 147 1.52 4.44 21.98
C GLU A 147 1.50 2.96 21.58
N VAL A 148 2.63 2.48 21.05
CA VAL A 148 2.82 1.10 20.62
C VAL A 148 3.92 0.50 21.50
N ALA A 149 3.69 -0.69 22.06
CA ALA A 149 4.67 -1.36 22.88
C ALA A 149 5.96 -1.63 22.08
N LYS A 150 7.13 -1.55 22.73
CA LYS A 150 8.44 -1.75 22.08
C LYS A 150 8.51 -3.06 21.27
N SER A 151 8.05 -4.17 21.84
CA SER A 151 8.03 -5.49 21.18
C SER A 151 7.08 -5.56 19.97
N ASP A 152 6.00 -4.77 19.98
CA ASP A 152 5.10 -4.64 18.83
C ASP A 152 5.73 -3.78 17.75
N MET A 153 6.39 -2.68 18.14
CA MET A 153 7.10 -1.82 17.19
C MET A 153 8.27 -2.55 16.53
N GLU A 154 9.06 -3.34 17.28
CA GLU A 154 10.12 -4.19 16.73
C GLU A 154 9.57 -5.18 15.70
N PHE A 155 8.50 -5.91 16.06
CA PHE A 155 7.83 -6.83 15.15
C PHE A 155 7.34 -6.13 13.87
N TYR A 156 6.74 -4.95 14.01
CA TYR A 156 6.20 -4.18 12.90
C TYR A 156 7.30 -3.72 11.94
N LEU A 157 8.39 -3.16 12.48
CA LEU A 157 9.53 -2.70 11.70
C LEU A 157 10.22 -3.87 10.98
N ASP A 158 10.46 -4.98 11.66
CA ASP A 158 11.07 -6.17 11.06
C ASP A 158 10.21 -6.76 9.95
N SER A 159 8.90 -6.82 10.16
CA SER A 159 7.96 -7.31 9.16
C SER A 159 7.91 -6.41 7.93
N LYS A 160 7.93 -5.07 8.10
CA LYS A 160 7.97 -4.11 6.98
C LYS A 160 9.30 -4.15 6.23
N ILE A 161 10.42 -4.22 6.94
CA ILE A 161 11.75 -4.38 6.32
C ILE A 161 11.79 -5.68 5.51
N LYS A 162 11.28 -6.79 6.06
CA LYS A 162 11.22 -8.07 5.34
C LYS A 162 10.38 -7.96 4.08
N LYS A 163 9.16 -7.41 4.15
CA LYS A 163 8.28 -7.24 2.98
C LYS A 163 8.91 -6.35 1.91
N SER A 164 9.57 -5.27 2.32
CA SER A 164 10.31 -4.38 1.41
C SER A 164 11.45 -5.11 0.69
N ASN A 165 12.23 -5.94 1.42
CA ASN A 165 13.29 -6.76 0.83
C ASN A 165 12.74 -7.81 -0.14
N ASP A 166 11.69 -8.53 0.27
CA ASP A 166 11.02 -9.55 -0.54
C ASP A 166 10.51 -8.94 -1.87
N MET A 167 9.91 -7.76 -1.81
CA MET A 167 9.42 -7.06 -3.01
C MET A 167 10.57 -6.56 -3.89
N THR A 168 11.64 -6.03 -3.28
CA THR A 168 12.86 -5.60 -3.99
C THR A 168 13.46 -6.76 -4.77
N GLU A 169 13.56 -7.95 -4.16
CA GLU A 169 14.11 -9.15 -4.80
C GLU A 169 13.32 -9.57 -6.05
N ILE A 170 11.98 -9.54 -5.97
CA ILE A 170 11.09 -9.84 -7.11
C ILE A 170 11.27 -8.80 -8.22
N LEU A 171 11.31 -7.51 -7.86
CA LEU A 171 11.45 -6.42 -8.83
C LEU A 171 12.81 -6.43 -9.53
N GLU A 172 13.89 -6.65 -8.80
CA GLU A 172 15.24 -6.78 -9.37
C GLU A 172 15.34 -7.97 -10.31
N TYR A 173 14.69 -9.09 -9.97
CA TYR A 173 14.63 -10.24 -10.86
C TYR A 173 13.86 -9.95 -12.14
N GLY A 174 12.70 -9.31 -12.04
CA GLY A 174 11.94 -8.84 -13.19
C GLY A 174 12.76 -7.88 -14.06
N LEU A 175 13.43 -6.90 -13.44
CA LEU A 175 14.24 -5.90 -14.13
C LEU A 175 15.37 -6.51 -14.96
N LYS A 176 16.05 -7.55 -14.44
CA LYS A 176 17.06 -8.30 -15.19
C LYS A 176 16.46 -8.89 -16.48
N PHE A 177 15.29 -9.52 -16.37
CA PHE A 177 14.60 -10.08 -17.52
C PHE A 177 14.17 -9.01 -18.55
N PHE A 178 13.67 -7.86 -18.08
CA PHE A 178 13.28 -6.77 -18.98
C PHE A 178 14.47 -6.17 -19.73
N LYS A 179 15.59 -5.94 -19.04
CA LYS A 179 16.84 -5.43 -19.64
C LYS A 179 17.39 -6.39 -20.71
N ASP A 180 17.32 -7.69 -20.47
CA ASP A 180 17.75 -8.72 -21.42
C ASP A 180 16.81 -8.80 -22.65
N SER A 181 15.53 -8.46 -22.49
CA SER A 181 14.51 -8.57 -23.53
C SER A 181 14.36 -7.35 -24.46
N ARG A 182 15.14 -6.26 -24.27
CA ARG A 182 15.02 -4.97 -24.97
C ARG A 182 13.57 -4.44 -25.05
N ARG A 183 12.80 -4.58 -23.99
CA ARG A 183 11.43 -4.05 -23.88
C ARG A 183 11.41 -2.56 -23.50
N ASN A 184 10.27 -1.92 -23.76
CA ASN A 184 10.00 -0.48 -23.69
C ASN A 184 10.57 0.21 -22.43
N ASP A 185 11.23 1.37 -22.63
CA ASP A 185 11.87 2.18 -21.59
C ASP A 185 10.91 2.66 -20.48
N SER A 186 9.60 2.75 -20.75
CA SER A 186 8.60 3.21 -19.79
C SER A 186 8.34 2.22 -18.67
N GLU A 187 8.24 0.91 -18.96
CA GLU A 187 8.03 -0.14 -17.95
C GLU A 187 9.25 -0.29 -17.04
N LEU A 188 10.45 -0.17 -17.63
CA LEU A 188 11.72 -0.15 -16.89
C LEU A 188 11.78 1.01 -15.91
N LYS A 189 11.37 2.21 -16.36
CA LYS A 189 11.37 3.41 -15.51
C LYS A 189 10.44 3.26 -14.30
N ILE A 190 9.24 2.70 -14.49
CA ILE A 190 8.30 2.42 -13.39
C ILE A 190 8.92 1.49 -12.34
N VAL A 191 9.58 0.41 -12.79
CA VAL A 191 10.23 -0.54 -11.88
C VAL A 191 11.40 0.11 -11.13
N GLU A 192 12.21 0.93 -11.81
CA GLU A 192 13.33 1.64 -11.19
C GLU A 192 12.87 2.71 -10.18
N GLU A 193 11.79 3.44 -10.48
CA GLU A 193 11.14 4.36 -9.54
C GLU A 193 10.61 3.62 -8.32
N ARG A 194 10.02 2.43 -8.50
CA ARG A 194 9.56 1.58 -7.39
C ARG A 194 10.72 1.13 -6.51
N LEU A 195 11.82 0.66 -7.10
CA LEU A 195 13.01 0.26 -6.35
C LEU A 195 13.59 1.42 -5.54
N SER A 196 13.73 2.61 -6.13
CA SER A 196 14.20 3.81 -5.42
C SER A 196 13.28 4.17 -4.25
N SER A 197 11.97 4.12 -4.49
CA SER A 197 10.97 4.42 -3.46
C SER A 197 11.01 3.40 -2.31
N LEU A 198 11.18 2.11 -2.60
CA LEU A 198 11.32 1.06 -1.58
C LEU A 198 12.58 1.24 -0.76
N GLN A 199 13.70 1.58 -1.41
CA GLN A 199 14.95 1.85 -0.74
C GLN A 199 14.82 3.00 0.29
N LYS A 200 14.22 4.13 -0.11
CA LYS A 200 13.99 5.28 0.81
C LYS A 200 13.17 4.89 2.03
N SER A 201 12.05 4.19 1.82
CA SER A 201 11.17 3.74 2.92
C SER A 201 11.87 2.73 3.83
N ARG A 202 12.69 1.83 3.26
CA ARG A 202 13.49 0.87 4.04
C ARG A 202 14.57 1.55 4.88
N GLU A 203 15.26 2.55 4.35
CA GLU A 203 16.25 3.33 5.11
C GLU A 203 15.60 4.02 6.31
N GLU A 204 14.39 4.56 6.14
CA GLU A 204 13.60 5.11 7.24
C GLU A 204 13.24 4.06 8.30
N LEU A 205 12.79 2.87 7.87
CA LEU A 205 12.47 1.76 8.79
C LEU A 205 13.70 1.28 9.57
N ILE A 206 14.86 1.15 8.92
CA ILE A 206 16.12 0.76 9.56
C ILE A 206 16.55 1.82 10.58
N PHE A 207 16.42 3.11 10.22
CA PHE A 207 16.72 4.20 11.14
C PHE A 207 15.80 4.18 12.37
N ALA A 208 14.49 4.00 12.17
CA ALA A 208 13.53 3.88 13.26
C ALA A 208 13.85 2.68 14.17
N LYS A 209 14.22 1.53 13.59
CA LYS A 209 14.62 0.33 14.35
C LYS A 209 15.86 0.60 15.20
N LYS A 210 16.88 1.24 14.64
CA LYS A 210 18.10 1.58 15.37
C LYS A 210 17.83 2.51 16.56
N ASN A 211 16.94 3.48 16.40
CA ASN A 211 16.58 4.38 17.49
C ASN A 211 15.83 3.65 18.62
N LEU A 212 14.99 2.67 18.25
CA LEU A 212 14.26 1.84 19.20
C LEU A 212 15.20 0.95 20.04
N GLU A 213 16.32 0.49 19.48
CA GLU A 213 17.35 -0.28 20.20
C GLU A 213 18.14 0.57 21.20
N THR A 214 18.20 1.89 20.98
CA THR A 214 18.94 2.83 21.85
C THR A 214 18.11 3.43 22.99
N GLU A 215 16.79 3.29 22.96
CA GLU A 215 15.85 3.66 24.03
C GLU A 215 15.63 2.52 25.04
#